data_AF-A0A954HN50-F1
#
_entry.id   AF-A0A954HN50-F1
#
_cell.length_a   1.000
_cell.length_b   1.000
_cell.length_c   1.000
_cell.angle_alpha   90.00
_cell.angle_beta   90.00
_cell.angle_gamma   90.00
#
_symmetry.space_group_name_H-M   'P 1'
#
loop_
_entity.id
_entity.type
_entity.pdbx_description
1 polymer ?
#
loop_
_entity_poly.entity_id
_entity_poly.type
_entity_poly.pdbx_seq_one_letter_code
_entity_poly.pdbx_strand_id
1 'polypeptide(L)'
;QLVLQDAGRLPQWEDRLKPAGSVHGDSAGVHASDAANAWRNLSAVAGDRNAFACLIIGAWQIARDRSQPGNLLAEPLPARHHLDRLKQTDAESLLNQLEDAIRNNLQAHAAAAVHRCGELNVAADRIFSILLRYAVSEDGALHAEKYFHTVRDDFHATRPSLRWRHLTALARVTASEFGRPAAGQAEARELLNVRSNATS
;
A
#
# COMPACT_ATOMS: atom_id res chain seq x y z
N GLN A 1 -7.67 -8.11 -1.87
CA GLN A 1 -6.64 -7.08 -2.09
C GLN A 1 -5.55 -7.69 -2.96
N LEU A 2 -5.45 -7.24 -4.23
CA LEU A 2 -4.52 -7.79 -5.23
C LEU A 2 -3.07 -7.49 -4.88
N VAL A 3 -2.79 -6.33 -4.29
CA VAL A 3 -1.45 -5.95 -3.82
C VAL A 3 -0.82 -6.99 -2.89
N LEU A 4 -1.60 -7.74 -2.11
CA LEU A 4 -1.06 -8.80 -1.24
C LEU A 4 -0.63 -10.04 -2.01
N GLN A 5 -1.15 -10.23 -3.22
CA GLN A 5 -0.80 -11.34 -4.11
C GLN A 5 0.11 -10.92 -5.25
N ASP A 6 0.29 -9.62 -5.49
CA ASP A 6 1.19 -9.12 -6.53
C ASP A 6 2.62 -9.60 -6.25
N ALA A 7 3.28 -10.23 -7.22
CA ALA A 7 4.69 -10.62 -7.13
C ALA A 7 5.63 -9.41 -7.22
N GLY A 8 5.10 -8.27 -7.66
CA GLY A 8 5.84 -7.06 -7.93
C GLY A 8 6.53 -7.11 -9.28
N ARG A 9 7.40 -6.13 -9.50
CA ARG A 9 8.09 -5.92 -10.76
C ARG A 9 8.92 -7.14 -11.17
N LEU A 10 8.74 -7.60 -12.40
CA LEU A 10 9.51 -8.73 -12.92
C LEU A 10 10.98 -8.34 -13.14
N PRO A 11 11.94 -9.28 -13.02
CA PRO A 11 13.37 -8.98 -13.18
C PRO A 11 13.72 -8.27 -14.50
N GLN A 12 13.08 -8.64 -15.61
CA GLN A 12 13.32 -8.00 -16.91
C GLN A 12 12.79 -6.56 -17.02
N TRP A 13 12.01 -6.09 -16.05
CA TRP A 13 11.49 -4.72 -16.00
C TRP A 13 12.16 -3.89 -14.91
N GLU A 14 13.08 -4.46 -14.14
CA GLU A 14 13.81 -3.77 -13.08
C GLU A 14 14.48 -2.48 -13.57
N ASP A 15 14.42 -1.45 -12.74
CA ASP A 15 15.20 -0.23 -12.89
C ASP A 15 15.74 0.23 -11.53
N ARG A 16 16.58 1.27 -11.54
CA ARG A 16 17.24 1.80 -10.33
C ARG A 16 16.25 2.24 -9.24
N LEU A 17 15.10 2.78 -9.63
CA LEU A 17 14.07 3.23 -8.70
C LEU A 17 13.08 2.12 -8.37
N LYS A 18 12.97 1.08 -9.20
CA LYS A 18 12.00 0.00 -9.02
C LYS A 18 12.70 -1.35 -9.22
N PRO A 19 13.31 -1.91 -8.15
CA PRO A 19 13.98 -3.19 -8.23
C PRO A 19 13.00 -4.34 -8.47
N ALA A 20 13.52 -5.50 -8.85
CA ALA A 20 12.73 -6.72 -8.96
C ALA A 20 11.95 -7.00 -7.65
N GLY A 21 10.68 -7.38 -7.75
CA GLY A 21 9.79 -7.62 -6.62
C GLY A 21 9.21 -6.37 -5.95
N SER A 22 9.52 -5.17 -6.44
CA SER A 22 8.89 -3.93 -5.96
C SER A 22 7.39 -3.89 -6.31
N VAL A 23 6.55 -3.44 -5.37
CA VAL A 23 5.10 -3.30 -5.56
C VAL A 23 4.61 -1.84 -5.43
N HIS A 24 5.52 -0.88 -5.30
CA HIS A 24 5.16 0.54 -5.33
C HIS A 24 5.05 1.08 -6.76
N GLY A 25 4.57 2.31 -6.90
CA GLY A 25 4.45 2.95 -8.20
C GLY A 25 3.41 2.28 -9.10
N ASP A 26 3.89 1.72 -10.21
CA ASP A 26 3.11 1.20 -11.33
C ASP A 26 2.87 -0.32 -11.27
N SER A 27 2.86 -0.89 -10.06
CA SER A 27 2.56 -2.32 -9.89
C SER A 27 1.10 -2.64 -10.27
N ALA A 28 0.87 -3.86 -10.75
CA ALA A 28 -0.45 -4.30 -11.17
C ALA A 28 -1.45 -4.25 -10.01
N GLY A 29 -1.03 -4.61 -8.79
CA GLY A 29 -1.84 -4.56 -7.60
C GLY A 29 -2.27 -3.14 -7.21
N VAL A 30 -1.34 -2.18 -7.24
CA VAL A 30 -1.62 -0.78 -6.91
C VAL A 30 -2.56 -0.18 -7.95
N HIS A 31 -2.25 -0.33 -9.24
CA HIS A 31 -3.11 0.15 -10.31
C HIS A 31 -4.52 -0.45 -10.29
N ALA A 32 -4.63 -1.76 -10.08
CA ALA A 32 -5.93 -2.41 -9.98
C ALA A 32 -6.73 -1.86 -8.80
N SER A 33 -6.07 -1.55 -7.68
CA SER A 33 -6.72 -1.00 -6.49
C SER A 33 -7.20 0.44 -6.72
N ASP A 34 -6.33 1.31 -7.26
CA ASP A 34 -6.68 2.70 -7.57
C ASP A 34 -7.82 2.76 -8.59
N ALA A 35 -7.76 1.92 -9.64
CA ALA A 35 -8.82 1.84 -10.63
C ALA A 35 -10.13 1.36 -10.01
N ALA A 36 -10.09 0.31 -9.19
CA ALA A 36 -11.28 -0.20 -8.51
C ALA A 36 -11.91 0.85 -7.58
N ASN A 37 -11.09 1.60 -6.85
CA ASN A 37 -11.55 2.71 -6.02
C ASN A 37 -12.20 3.81 -6.88
N ALA A 38 -11.53 4.25 -7.95
CA ALA A 38 -12.04 5.28 -8.86
C ALA A 38 -13.39 4.88 -9.47
N TRP A 39 -13.50 3.66 -10.03
CA TRP A 39 -14.75 3.17 -10.63
C TRP A 39 -15.88 3.04 -9.61
N ARG A 40 -15.58 2.64 -8.37
CA ARG A 40 -16.59 2.55 -7.31
C ARG A 40 -17.11 3.94 -6.93
N ASN A 41 -16.23 4.91 -6.77
CA ASN A 41 -16.59 6.28 -6.43
C ASN A 41 -17.37 6.95 -7.58
N LEU A 42 -16.95 6.76 -8.83
CA LEU A 42 -17.70 7.22 -10.00
C LEU A 42 -19.09 6.58 -10.05
N SER A 43 -19.21 5.27 -9.81
CA SER A 43 -20.50 4.59 -9.78
C SER A 43 -21.44 5.13 -8.70
N ALA A 44 -20.92 5.65 -7.59
CA ALA A 44 -21.73 6.16 -6.49
C ALA A 44 -22.37 7.53 -6.79
N VAL A 45 -21.80 8.31 -7.71
CA VAL A 45 -22.27 9.66 -8.05
C VAL A 45 -22.83 9.77 -9.48
N ALA A 46 -22.64 8.73 -10.29
CA ALA A 46 -23.14 8.66 -11.65
C ALA A 46 -24.66 8.38 -11.70
N GLY A 47 -25.33 8.85 -12.75
CA GLY A 47 -26.70 8.42 -13.06
C GLY A 47 -26.76 6.97 -13.55
N ASP A 48 -27.96 6.38 -13.55
CA ASP A 48 -28.21 4.94 -13.74
C ASP A 48 -27.40 4.30 -14.88
N ARG A 49 -27.42 4.87 -16.08
CA ARG A 49 -26.70 4.35 -17.25
C ARG A 49 -25.19 4.24 -17.02
N ASN A 50 -24.61 5.23 -16.35
CA ASN A 50 -23.17 5.33 -16.15
C ASN A 50 -22.72 4.52 -14.92
N ALA A 51 -23.59 4.30 -13.94
CA ALA A 51 -23.31 3.44 -12.80
C ALA A 51 -23.00 2.00 -13.25
N PHE A 52 -23.83 1.42 -14.14
CA PHE A 52 -23.57 0.08 -14.69
C PHE A 52 -22.24 0.01 -15.46
N ALA A 53 -21.94 1.02 -16.29
CA ALA A 53 -20.68 1.07 -17.03
C ALA A 53 -19.47 1.09 -16.07
N CYS A 54 -19.52 1.90 -15.00
CA CYS A 54 -18.46 1.96 -14.00
C CYS A 54 -18.23 0.60 -13.32
N LEU A 55 -19.30 -0.08 -12.91
CA LEU A 55 -19.21 -1.39 -12.27
C LEU A 55 -18.65 -2.46 -13.21
N ILE A 56 -19.10 -2.49 -14.48
CA ILE A 56 -18.62 -3.45 -15.49
C ILE A 56 -17.14 -3.22 -15.78
N ILE A 57 -16.73 -1.98 -16.04
CA ILE A 57 -15.33 -1.64 -16.34
C ILE A 57 -14.45 -1.92 -15.12
N GLY A 58 -14.89 -1.54 -13.91
CA GLY A 58 -14.17 -1.82 -12.68
C GLY A 58 -13.94 -3.32 -12.46
N ALA A 59 -14.98 -4.14 -12.67
CA ALA A 59 -14.87 -5.60 -12.57
C ALA A 59 -13.92 -6.19 -13.63
N TRP A 60 -14.06 -5.74 -14.88
CA TRP A 60 -13.19 -6.17 -15.98
C TRP A 60 -11.72 -5.83 -15.72
N GLN A 61 -11.42 -4.63 -15.22
CA GLN A 61 -10.05 -4.18 -14.97
C GLN A 61 -9.37 -5.02 -13.88
N ILE A 62 -10.07 -5.31 -12.77
CA ILE A 62 -9.56 -6.21 -11.73
C ILE A 62 -9.28 -7.61 -12.29
N ALA A 63 -10.19 -8.15 -13.11
CA ALA A 63 -10.02 -9.47 -13.72
C ALA A 63 -8.81 -9.50 -14.67
N ARG A 64 -8.68 -8.47 -15.52
CA ARG A 64 -7.55 -8.30 -16.43
C ARG A 64 -6.23 -8.21 -15.68
N ASP A 65 -6.13 -7.34 -14.68
CA ASP A 65 -4.89 -7.08 -13.94
C ASP A 65 -4.48 -8.30 -13.11
N ARG A 66 -5.44 -9.10 -12.62
CA ARG A 66 -5.17 -10.40 -11.98
C ARG A 66 -4.66 -11.46 -12.96
N SER A 67 -5.05 -11.40 -14.23
CA SER A 67 -4.79 -12.45 -15.22
C SER A 67 -3.40 -12.40 -15.86
N GLN A 68 -2.57 -11.42 -15.53
CA GLN A 68 -1.22 -11.31 -16.10
C GLN A 68 -0.31 -12.48 -15.64
N PRO A 69 0.22 -13.31 -16.56
CA PRO A 69 1.06 -14.45 -16.20
C PRO A 69 2.32 -14.04 -15.43
N GLY A 70 2.64 -14.76 -14.36
CA GLY A 70 3.84 -14.52 -13.54
C GLY A 70 3.72 -13.38 -12.51
N ASN A 71 2.62 -12.62 -12.51
CA ASN A 71 2.45 -11.47 -11.60
C ASN A 71 1.90 -11.84 -10.21
N LEU A 72 1.56 -13.10 -9.93
CA LEU A 72 0.99 -13.48 -8.64
C LEU A 72 1.91 -14.39 -7.83
N LEU A 73 2.07 -14.06 -6.55
CA LEU A 73 2.62 -14.93 -5.53
C LEU A 73 1.74 -16.17 -5.36
N ALA A 74 2.37 -17.31 -5.05
CA ALA A 74 1.66 -18.55 -4.74
C ALA A 74 0.77 -18.40 -3.49
N GLU A 75 1.22 -17.63 -2.50
CA GLU A 75 0.47 -17.29 -1.29
C GLU A 75 0.42 -15.78 -1.09
N PRO A 76 -0.71 -15.22 -0.61
CA PRO A 76 -0.79 -13.80 -0.29
C PRO A 76 0.13 -13.46 0.89
N LEU A 77 0.68 -12.24 0.87
CA LEU A 77 1.35 -11.67 2.03
C LEU A 77 0.35 -11.11 3.06
N PRO A 78 0.68 -11.15 4.36
CA PRO A 78 1.77 -11.94 4.93
C PRO A 78 1.46 -13.44 4.86
N ALA A 79 2.42 -14.25 4.38
CA ALA A 79 2.32 -15.71 4.46
C ALA A 79 2.44 -16.18 5.93
N ARG A 80 1.95 -17.40 6.23
CA ARG A 80 1.88 -17.93 7.60
C ARG A 80 3.21 -17.86 8.35
N HIS A 81 4.32 -18.19 7.70
CA HIS A 81 5.64 -18.17 8.33
C HIS A 81 6.11 -16.76 8.73
N HIS A 82 5.60 -15.69 8.12
CA HIS A 82 5.87 -14.33 8.57
C HIS A 82 5.14 -14.03 9.89
N LEU A 83 3.90 -14.51 10.02
CA LEU A 83 3.08 -14.36 11.21
C LEU A 83 3.62 -15.20 12.38
N ASP A 84 4.07 -16.42 12.11
CA ASP A 84 4.61 -17.34 13.13
C ASP A 84 5.93 -16.83 13.74
N ARG A 85 6.71 -16.03 12.99
CA ARG A 85 7.97 -15.43 13.46
C ARG A 85 7.76 -14.13 14.23
N LEU A 86 6.58 -13.52 14.16
CA LEU A 86 6.25 -12.27 14.81
C LEU A 86 5.99 -12.50 16.30
N LYS A 87 6.90 -12.01 17.15
CA LYS A 87 6.84 -12.22 18.62
C LYS A 87 6.11 -11.11 19.35
N GLN A 88 5.95 -9.95 18.71
CA GLN A 88 5.34 -8.76 19.26
C GLN A 88 3.83 -8.99 19.48
N THR A 89 3.35 -8.63 20.66
CA THR A 89 1.97 -8.83 21.11
C THR A 89 1.31 -7.55 21.63
N ASP A 90 2.03 -6.42 21.63
CA ASP A 90 1.52 -5.12 22.04
C ASP A 90 1.62 -4.11 20.89
N ALA A 91 0.83 -3.03 21.00
CA ALA A 91 0.71 -2.04 19.95
C ALA A 91 2.03 -1.31 19.66
N GLU A 92 2.78 -0.90 20.69
CA GLU A 92 3.99 -0.09 20.50
C GLU A 92 5.10 -0.89 19.81
N SER A 93 5.31 -2.13 20.25
CA SER A 93 6.33 -3.00 19.64
C SER A 93 6.02 -3.32 18.18
N LEU A 94 4.74 -3.47 17.82
CA LEU A 94 4.31 -3.67 16.43
C LEU A 94 4.50 -2.43 15.55
N LEU A 95 4.22 -1.24 16.09
CA LEU A 95 4.41 0.01 15.35
C LEU A 95 5.90 0.30 15.12
N ASN A 96 6.76 0.02 16.11
CA ASN A 96 8.21 0.10 15.94
C ASN A 96 8.69 -0.92 14.90
N GLN A 97 8.22 -2.16 14.97
CA GLN A 97 8.56 -3.21 14.00
C GLN A 97 8.12 -2.86 12.57
N LEU A 98 6.97 -2.16 12.42
CA LEU A 98 6.50 -1.64 11.15
C LEU A 98 7.47 -0.60 10.58
N GLU A 99 7.85 0.40 11.38
CA GLU A 99 8.80 1.43 10.93
C GLU A 99 10.16 0.85 10.55
N ASP A 100 10.67 -0.10 11.34
CA ASP A 100 11.92 -0.80 11.03
C ASP A 100 11.82 -1.60 9.74
N ALA A 101 10.70 -2.31 9.53
CA ALA A 101 10.47 -3.05 8.31
C ALA A 101 10.38 -2.12 7.08
N ILE A 102 9.76 -0.95 7.21
CA ILE A 102 9.69 0.05 6.14
C ILE A 102 11.09 0.54 5.77
N ARG A 103 11.87 0.97 6.77
CA ARG A 103 13.22 1.52 6.55
C ARG A 103 14.21 0.53 5.94
N ASN A 104 13.96 -0.76 6.10
CA ASN A 104 14.78 -1.84 5.55
C ASN A 104 14.17 -2.52 4.30
N ASN A 105 13.14 -1.91 3.69
CA ASN A 105 12.40 -2.45 2.55
C ASN A 105 11.85 -3.89 2.74
N LEU A 106 11.54 -4.28 3.98
CA LEU A 106 11.06 -5.62 4.32
C LEU A 106 9.53 -5.74 4.15
N GLN A 107 9.07 -5.73 2.89
CA GLN A 107 7.65 -5.74 2.50
C GLN A 107 6.76 -6.72 3.28
N ALA A 108 7.18 -7.99 3.37
CA ALA A 108 6.39 -9.03 4.03
C ALA A 108 6.32 -8.86 5.55
N HIS A 109 7.38 -8.32 6.17
CA HIS A 109 7.42 -8.04 7.60
C HIS A 109 6.55 -6.83 7.95
N ALA A 110 6.54 -5.79 7.12
CA ALA A 110 5.64 -4.64 7.26
C ALA A 110 4.17 -5.08 7.16
N ALA A 111 3.85 -5.94 6.17
CA ALA A 111 2.52 -6.53 6.04
C ALA A 111 2.14 -7.38 7.28
N ALA A 112 3.05 -8.21 7.79
CA ALA A 112 2.83 -9.03 8.99
C ALA A 112 2.55 -8.19 10.24
N ALA A 113 3.32 -7.12 10.46
CA ALA A 113 3.13 -6.22 11.58
C ALA A 113 1.74 -5.57 11.57
N VAL A 114 1.31 -5.01 10.43
CA VAL A 114 -0.02 -4.39 10.32
C VAL A 114 -1.15 -5.42 10.36
N HIS A 115 -0.94 -6.63 9.84
CA HIS A 115 -1.91 -7.71 10.00
C HIS A 115 -2.15 -8.02 11.48
N ARG A 116 -1.09 -8.20 12.27
CA ARG A 116 -1.20 -8.43 13.73
C ARG A 116 -1.81 -7.23 14.47
N CYS A 117 -1.49 -6.00 14.06
CA CYS A 117 -2.18 -4.81 14.58
C CYS A 117 -3.70 -4.90 14.40
N GLY A 118 -4.15 -5.44 13.26
CA GLY A 118 -5.57 -5.64 13.01
C GLY A 118 -6.22 -6.69 13.91
N GLU A 119 -5.52 -7.80 14.16
CA GLU A 119 -5.96 -8.84 15.11
C GLU A 119 -6.08 -8.29 16.54
N LEU A 120 -5.17 -7.39 16.93
CA LEU A 120 -5.14 -6.74 18.24
C LEU A 120 -6.02 -5.48 18.33
N ASN A 121 -6.75 -5.13 17.26
CA ASN A 121 -7.56 -3.90 17.19
C ASN A 121 -6.79 -2.62 17.55
N VAL A 122 -5.51 -2.53 17.15
CA VAL A 122 -4.74 -1.29 17.27
C VAL A 122 -5.45 -0.17 16.51
N ALA A 123 -5.47 1.04 17.07
CA ALA A 123 -6.09 2.20 16.44
C ALA A 123 -5.50 2.46 15.04
N ALA A 124 -6.32 2.28 14.00
CA ALA A 124 -5.90 2.37 12.60
C ALA A 124 -5.26 3.73 12.27
N ASP A 125 -5.74 4.81 12.88
CA ASP A 125 -5.21 6.17 12.70
C ASP A 125 -3.73 6.29 13.07
N ARG A 126 -3.25 5.50 14.04
CA ARG A 126 -1.82 5.46 14.40
C ARG A 126 -0.99 4.88 13.26
N ILE A 127 -1.49 3.83 12.62
CA ILE A 127 -0.83 3.16 11.49
C ILE A 127 -0.89 4.05 10.25
N PHE A 128 -2.06 4.64 9.95
CA PHE A 128 -2.20 5.62 8.87
C PHE A 128 -1.24 6.80 9.05
N SER A 129 -1.09 7.32 10.27
CA SER A 129 -0.15 8.42 10.55
C SER A 129 1.29 8.05 10.23
N ILE A 130 1.72 6.82 10.54
CA ILE A 130 3.07 6.33 10.18
C ILE A 130 3.21 6.22 8.66
N LEU A 131 2.26 5.53 8.01
CA LEU A 131 2.32 5.24 6.58
C LEU A 131 2.22 6.52 5.73
N LEU A 132 1.45 7.52 6.16
CA LEU A 132 1.34 8.82 5.50
C LEU A 132 2.69 9.53 5.42
N ARG A 133 3.50 9.49 6.49
CA ARG A 133 4.82 10.15 6.50
C ARG A 133 5.69 9.67 5.34
N TYR A 134 5.71 8.35 5.12
CA TYR A 134 6.47 7.74 4.05
C TYR A 134 5.80 7.94 2.69
N ALA A 135 4.46 7.89 2.61
CA ALA A 135 3.74 8.10 1.36
C ALA A 135 3.95 9.50 0.74
N VAL A 136 4.32 10.50 1.55
CA VAL A 136 4.64 11.86 1.09
C VAL A 136 6.14 12.16 1.06
N SER A 137 6.99 11.32 1.65
CA SER A 137 8.44 11.50 1.64
C SER A 137 9.18 10.61 0.67
N GLU A 138 8.60 9.44 0.39
CA GLU A 138 9.12 8.40 -0.48
C GLU A 138 8.29 8.31 -1.77
N ASP A 139 8.80 7.56 -2.73
CA ASP A 139 8.35 7.43 -4.11
C ASP A 139 8.26 8.77 -4.88
N GLY A 140 9.31 9.07 -5.65
CA GLY A 140 9.52 10.23 -6.54
C GLY A 140 8.35 10.72 -7.41
N ALA A 141 7.28 9.95 -7.55
CA ALA A 141 6.24 10.14 -8.56
C ALA A 141 4.80 10.28 -8.00
N LEU A 142 4.61 10.61 -6.71
CA LEU A 142 3.28 10.78 -6.06
C LEU A 142 2.35 9.55 -6.10
N HIS A 143 2.85 8.38 -6.51
CA HIS A 143 2.05 7.16 -6.59
C HIS A 143 1.68 6.64 -5.20
N ALA A 144 2.59 6.78 -4.24
CA ALA A 144 2.41 6.40 -2.85
C ALA A 144 1.25 7.16 -2.18
N GLU A 145 1.20 8.49 -2.32
CA GLU A 145 0.13 9.33 -1.76
C GLU A 145 -1.25 8.98 -2.36
N LYS A 146 -1.32 8.80 -3.68
CA LYS A 146 -2.54 8.35 -4.35
C LYS A 146 -3.03 7.01 -3.79
N TYR A 147 -2.14 6.03 -3.65
CA TYR A 147 -2.52 4.72 -3.11
C TYR A 147 -2.88 4.78 -1.62
N PHE A 148 -2.23 5.66 -0.84
CA PHE A 148 -2.59 5.94 0.54
C PHE A 148 -4.06 6.41 0.64
N HIS A 149 -4.47 7.36 -0.20
CA HIS A 149 -5.85 7.83 -0.25
C HIS A 149 -6.83 6.72 -0.66
N THR A 150 -6.50 5.96 -1.70
CA THR A 150 -7.26 4.77 -2.11
C THR A 150 -7.49 3.81 -0.94
N VAL A 151 -6.43 3.50 -0.17
CA VAL A 151 -6.53 2.59 0.99
C VAL A 151 -7.34 3.20 2.12
N ARG A 152 -7.19 4.50 2.40
CA ARG A 152 -7.97 5.20 3.42
C ARG A 152 -9.46 5.10 3.11
N ASP A 153 -9.86 5.45 1.90
CA ASP A 153 -11.26 5.39 1.46
C ASP A 153 -11.80 3.96 1.52
N ASP A 154 -11.07 3.00 0.94
CA ASP A 154 -11.47 1.60 0.91
C ASP A 154 -11.54 0.98 2.31
N PHE A 155 -10.66 1.36 3.24
CA PHE A 155 -10.68 0.87 4.62
C PHE A 155 -11.96 1.28 5.34
N HIS A 156 -12.41 2.53 5.14
CA HIS A 156 -13.62 3.04 5.79
C HIS A 156 -14.91 2.56 5.10
N ALA A 157 -14.88 2.32 3.79
CA ALA A 157 -16.02 1.80 3.03
C ALA A 157 -16.19 0.27 3.12
N THR A 158 -15.13 -0.47 3.46
CA THR A 158 -15.15 -1.94 3.51
C THR A 158 -15.64 -2.47 4.84
N ARG A 159 -16.33 -3.63 4.80
CA ARG A 159 -16.80 -4.34 6.01
C ARG A 159 -15.66 -4.56 7.02
N PRO A 160 -15.92 -4.42 8.34
CA PRO A 160 -14.88 -4.52 9.37
C PRO A 160 -14.03 -5.80 9.32
N SER A 161 -14.61 -6.94 8.96
CA SER A 161 -13.91 -8.23 8.87
C SER A 161 -12.90 -8.32 7.71
N LEU A 162 -12.96 -7.41 6.75
CA LEU A 162 -12.13 -7.44 5.54
C LEU A 162 -11.25 -6.20 5.39
N ARG A 163 -11.61 -5.07 6.02
CA ARG A 163 -10.96 -3.76 5.79
C ARG A 163 -9.47 -3.75 6.09
N TRP A 164 -9.02 -4.54 7.07
CA TRP A 164 -7.60 -4.62 7.45
C TRP A 164 -6.68 -5.07 6.32
N ARG A 165 -7.21 -5.81 5.33
CA ARG A 165 -6.45 -6.20 4.14
C ARG A 165 -5.97 -4.99 3.33
N HIS A 166 -6.68 -3.86 3.36
CA HIS A 166 -6.24 -2.65 2.68
C HIS A 166 -5.04 -2.02 3.39
N LEU A 167 -5.08 -1.91 4.73
CA LEU A 167 -3.99 -1.34 5.51
C LEU A 167 -2.73 -2.23 5.50
N THR A 168 -2.91 -3.55 5.56
CA THR A 168 -1.84 -4.53 5.37
C THR A 168 -1.14 -4.37 4.01
N ALA A 169 -1.91 -4.08 2.96
CA ALA A 169 -1.35 -3.86 1.62
C ALA A 169 -0.63 -2.52 1.50
N LEU A 170 -1.15 -1.46 2.12
CA LEU A 170 -0.45 -0.18 2.18
C LEU A 170 0.91 -0.33 2.85
N ALA A 171 0.98 -1.04 3.98
CA ALA A 171 2.27 -1.31 4.65
C ALA A 171 3.28 -2.01 3.74
N ARG A 172 2.81 -2.97 2.92
CA ARG A 172 3.64 -3.64 1.91
C ARG A 172 4.18 -2.65 0.88
N VAL A 173 3.32 -1.79 0.33
CA VAL A 173 3.69 -0.76 -0.66
C VAL A 173 4.67 0.25 -0.08
N THR A 174 4.38 0.77 1.12
CA THR A 174 5.22 1.72 1.82
C THR A 174 6.62 1.17 2.14
N ALA A 175 6.72 -0.10 2.52
CA ALA A 175 8.03 -0.73 2.66
C ALA A 175 8.72 -0.91 1.30
N SER A 176 7.96 -1.16 0.23
CA SER A 176 8.53 -1.33 -1.10
C SER A 176 9.14 -0.06 -1.68
N GLU A 177 8.66 1.13 -1.32
CA GLU A 177 9.10 2.42 -1.88
C GLU A 177 10.20 3.12 -1.08
N PHE A 178 10.39 2.80 0.21
CA PHE A 178 11.35 3.49 1.06
C PHE A 178 12.77 3.59 0.46
N GLY A 179 13.43 4.75 0.60
CA GLY A 179 14.75 5.01 0.04
C GLY A 179 14.71 5.62 -1.36
N ARG A 180 13.54 6.08 -1.79
CA ARG A 180 13.30 6.68 -3.11
C ARG A 180 12.63 8.04 -2.90
N PRO A 181 13.37 9.10 -2.58
CA PRO A 181 12.76 10.37 -2.15
C PRO A 181 11.76 10.94 -3.15
N ALA A 182 10.64 11.45 -2.65
CA ALA A 182 9.64 12.17 -3.43
C ALA A 182 10.25 13.43 -4.08
N ALA A 183 10.10 13.58 -5.41
CA ALA A 183 10.64 14.72 -6.13
C ALA A 183 9.95 16.02 -5.64
N GLY A 184 10.74 17.09 -5.46
CA GLY A 184 10.24 18.38 -5.00
C GLY A 184 9.89 18.46 -3.50
N GLN A 185 9.93 17.35 -2.74
CA GLN A 185 9.61 17.40 -1.30
C GLN A 185 10.62 18.21 -0.49
N ALA A 186 11.92 18.05 -0.78
CA ALA A 186 12.97 18.81 -0.12
C ALA A 186 12.85 20.32 -0.44
N GLU A 187 12.65 20.66 -1.71
CA GLU A 187 12.42 22.04 -2.16
C GLU A 187 11.15 22.64 -1.52
N ALA A 188 10.06 21.88 -1.47
CA ALA A 188 8.83 22.34 -0.81
C ALA A 188 9.04 22.61 0.68
N ARG A 189 9.80 21.77 1.40
CA ARG A 189 10.13 22.00 2.81
C ARG A 189 10.96 23.27 3.00
N GLU A 190 11.92 23.51 2.12
CA GLU A 190 12.72 24.73 2.12
C GLU A 190 11.85 25.96 1.91
N LEU A 191 11.01 25.97 0.88
CA LEU A 191 10.09 27.08 0.57
C LEU A 191 9.08 27.35 1.70
N LEU A 192 8.63 26.30 2.38
CA LEU A 192 7.68 26.40 3.49
C LEU A 192 8.34 26.67 4.85
N ASN A 193 9.67 26.81 4.91
CA ASN A 193 10.45 26.94 6.16
C ASN A 193 10.17 25.81 7.17
N VAL A 194 9.87 24.59 6.69
CA VAL A 194 9.67 23.41 7.53
C VAL A 194 11.03 22.75 7.74
N ARG A 195 11.63 22.95 8.92
CA ARG A 195 12.90 22.31 9.28
C ARG A 195 12.79 20.79 9.15
N SER A 196 13.75 20.17 8.47
CA SER A 196 13.94 18.73 8.54
C SER A 196 14.37 18.38 9.97
N ASN A 197 13.50 17.71 10.73
CA ASN A 197 13.95 17.00 11.91
C ASN A 197 14.77 15.80 11.40
N ALA A 198 16.04 16.04 11.09
CA ALA A 198 17.02 14.98 10.92
C ALA A 198 17.20 14.34 12.31
N THR A 199 16.57 13.19 12.53
CA THR A 199 16.95 12.30 13.62
C THR A 199 17.88 11.24 13.07
N SER A 200 19.12 11.34 13.55
CA SER A 200 20.15 10.31 13.74
C SER A 200 19.63 8.89 13.96
#